data_AF-A0A2E5P8C7-F1
#
_entry.id   AF-A0A2E5P8C7-F1
#
_cell.length_a   1.000
_cell.length_b   1.000
_cell.length_c   1.000
_cell.angle_alpha   90.00
_cell.angle_beta   90.00
_cell.angle_gamma   90.00
#
_symmetry.space_group_name_H-M   'P 1'
#
loop_
_entity.id
_entity.type
_entity.pdbx_description
1 polymer ?
#
loop_
_entity_poly.entity_id
_entity_poly.type
_entity_poly.pdbx_seq_one_letter_code
_entity_poly.pdbx_strand_id
1 'polypeptide(L)'
;MAPYGLREFSRDFDVSRETSQRLEHFVALLEKWNERINLVSKDTLNEVWRRHIADSAQLANVIPPYDGPLVDIGSGAGLPGMILAVLGFRDVHLIESNS
;
A
#
# COMPACT_ATOMS: atom_id res chain seq x y z
N MET A 1 12.63 -9.42 -14.93
CA MET A 1 11.26 -8.88 -15.13
C MET A 1 11.41 -7.41 -15.52
N ALA A 2 10.49 -6.83 -16.30
CA ALA A 2 10.55 -5.38 -16.56
C ALA A 2 10.35 -4.60 -15.26
N PRO A 3 11.04 -3.46 -15.06
CA PRO A 3 10.86 -2.63 -13.87
C PRO A 3 9.39 -2.22 -13.73
N TYR A 4 8.90 -2.21 -12.49
CA TYR A 4 7.54 -1.81 -12.16
C TYR A 4 7.61 -0.73 -11.09
N GLY A 5 7.16 0.48 -11.42
CA GLY A 5 7.20 1.64 -10.54
C GLY A 5 5.90 2.43 -10.60
N LEU A 6 5.96 3.67 -10.12
CA LEU A 6 4.81 4.59 -10.06
C LEU A 6 4.10 4.77 -11.40
N ARG A 7 4.84 4.81 -12.52
CA ARG A 7 4.26 5.00 -13.86
C ARG A 7 3.42 3.81 -14.28
N GLU A 8 3.96 2.61 -14.14
CA GLU A 8 3.26 1.37 -14.47
C GLU A 8 2.04 1.19 -13.56
N PHE A 9 2.21 1.40 -12.25
CA PHE A 9 1.10 1.37 -11.28
C PHE A 9 -0.01 2.36 -11.66
N SER A 10 0.33 3.62 -11.94
CA SER A 10 -0.67 4.65 -12.21
C SER A 10 -1.49 4.35 -13.45
N ARG A 11 -0.87 3.75 -14.48
CA ARG A 11 -1.55 3.32 -15.69
C ARG A 11 -2.43 2.09 -15.42
N ASP A 12 -1.93 1.11 -14.69
CA ASP A 12 -2.61 -0.18 -14.52
C ASP A 12 -3.83 -0.06 -13.57
N PHE A 13 -3.80 0.88 -12.61
CA PHE A 13 -4.88 1.13 -11.64
C PHE A 13 -5.70 2.40 -11.92
N ASP A 14 -5.40 3.12 -13.00
CA ASP A 14 -6.08 4.36 -13.42
C ASP A 14 -6.33 5.37 -12.27
N VAL A 15 -5.26 5.72 -11.55
CA VAL A 15 -5.34 6.61 -10.38
C VAL A 15 -5.01 8.07 -10.75
N SER A 16 -5.58 9.00 -9.99
CA SER A 16 -5.28 10.42 -10.14
C SER A 16 -3.83 10.77 -9.78
N ARG A 17 -3.37 11.92 -10.25
CA ARG A 17 -2.05 12.46 -9.91
C ARG A 17 -1.87 12.63 -8.39
N GLU A 18 -2.90 13.08 -7.70
CA GLU A 18 -2.90 13.27 -6.24
C GLU A 18 -2.73 11.92 -5.53
N THR A 19 -3.41 10.88 -5.99
CA THR A 19 -3.26 9.51 -5.45
C THR A 19 -1.85 8.98 -5.72
N SER A 20 -1.33 9.14 -6.93
CA SER A 20 0.06 8.78 -7.28
C SER A 20 1.08 9.44 -6.35
N GLN A 21 0.91 10.74 -6.06
CA GLN A 21 1.80 11.48 -5.16
C GLN A 21 1.73 10.98 -3.71
N ARG A 22 0.53 10.63 -3.22
CA ARG A 22 0.36 10.06 -1.88
C ARG A 22 1.04 8.69 -1.77
N LEU A 23 0.91 7.85 -2.80
CA LEU A 23 1.57 6.54 -2.85
C LEU A 23 3.09 6.68 -2.92
N GLU A 24 3.60 7.62 -3.71
CA GLU A 24 5.03 7.92 -3.77
C GLU A 24 5.58 8.37 -2.41
N HIS A 25 4.86 9.27 -1.72
CA HIS A 25 5.22 9.65 -0.35
C HIS A 25 5.17 8.48 0.63
N PHE A 26 4.16 7.60 0.53
CA PHE A 26 4.09 6.41 1.37
C PHE A 26 5.27 5.46 1.13
N VAL A 27 5.64 5.21 -0.14
CA VAL A 27 6.81 4.38 -0.48
C VAL A 27 8.10 4.99 0.07
N ALA A 28 8.29 6.31 -0.06
CA ALA A 28 9.45 6.98 0.51
C ALA A 28 9.52 6.87 2.05
N LEU A 29 8.37 6.94 2.73
CA LEU A 29 8.31 6.71 4.18
C LEU A 29 8.61 5.26 4.53
N LEU A 30 8.05 4.31 3.79
CA LEU A 30 8.29 2.88 3.99
C LEU A 30 9.78 2.57 3.86
N GLU A 31 10.43 3.01 2.78
CA GLU A 31 11.87 2.83 2.56
C GLU A 31 12.69 3.42 3.71
N LYS A 32 12.41 4.68 4.09
CA LYS A 32 13.09 5.37 5.19
C LYS A 32 13.00 4.62 6.52
N TRP A 33 11.82 4.12 6.87
CA TRP A 33 11.61 3.42 8.14
C TRP A 33 12.05 1.96 8.07
N ASN A 34 12.07 1.34 6.88
CA ASN A 34 12.57 -0.02 6.72
C ASN A 34 14.04 -0.15 7.12
N GLU A 35 14.85 0.88 6.87
CA GLU A 35 16.25 0.96 7.32
C GLU A 35 16.42 0.89 8.85
N ARG A 36 15.36 1.21 9.61
CA ARG A 36 15.40 1.31 11.07
C ARG A 36 14.80 0.10 11.77
N ILE A 37 13.66 -0.38 11.26
CA ILE A 37 12.83 -1.36 11.98
C ILE A 37 12.38 -2.56 11.12
N ASN A 38 12.91 -2.72 9.89
CA ASN A 38 12.64 -3.87 9.01
C ASN A 38 11.13 -4.17 8.83
N LEU A 39 10.36 -3.17 8.38
CA LEU A 39 8.93 -3.27 8.10
C LEU A 39 8.57 -4.32 7.04
N VAL A 40 9.42 -4.50 6.03
CA VAL A 40 9.31 -5.49 4.95
C VAL A 40 10.68 -6.08 4.63
N SER A 41 10.69 -7.28 4.04
CA SER A 41 11.96 -7.93 3.68
C SER A 41 12.73 -7.13 2.62
N LYS A 42 14.06 -7.17 2.68
CA LYS A 42 14.93 -6.44 1.74
C LYS A 42 14.66 -6.83 0.28
N ASP A 43 14.43 -8.11 0.01
CA ASP A 43 14.16 -8.60 -1.34
C ASP A 43 12.85 -8.03 -1.89
N THR A 44 11.82 -7.92 -1.06
CA THR A 44 10.53 -7.34 -1.48
C THR A 44 10.55 -5.82 -1.55
N LEU A 45 11.43 -5.15 -0.79
CA LEU A 45 11.61 -3.70 -0.88
C LEU A 45 12.15 -3.26 -2.24
N ASN A 46 13.07 -4.04 -2.84
CA ASN A 46 13.57 -3.76 -4.19
C ASN A 46 12.48 -3.80 -5.27
N GLU A 47 11.35 -4.44 -4.97
CA GLU A 47 10.18 -4.55 -5.85
C GLU A 47 8.94 -3.92 -5.20
N VAL A 48 9.10 -2.91 -4.34
CA VAL A 48 8.04 -2.35 -3.47
C VAL A 48 6.74 -2.05 -4.22
N TRP A 49 6.82 -1.44 -5.40
CA TRP A 49 5.64 -1.11 -6.19
C TRP A 49 4.86 -2.33 -6.66
N ARG A 50 5.55 -3.42 -7.01
CA ARG A 50 4.91 -4.65 -7.48
C ARG A 50 4.47 -5.54 -6.31
N ARG A 51 5.37 -5.76 -5.34
CA ARG A 51 5.19 -6.72 -4.24
C ARG A 51 4.34 -6.21 -3.09
N HIS A 52 4.24 -4.89 -2.92
CA HIS A 52 3.51 -4.28 -1.81
C HIS A 52 2.38 -3.38 -2.31
N ILE A 53 2.67 -2.40 -3.16
CA ILE A 53 1.68 -1.38 -3.55
C ILE A 53 0.61 -1.96 -4.49
N ALA A 54 1.02 -2.57 -5.61
CA ALA A 54 0.12 -3.18 -6.57
C ALA A 54 -0.63 -4.38 -5.97
N ASP A 55 0.07 -5.22 -5.20
CA ASP A 55 -0.54 -6.37 -4.52
C ASP A 55 -1.67 -5.93 -3.56
N SER A 56 -1.41 -4.89 -2.74
CA SER A 56 -2.44 -4.31 -1.85
C SER A 56 -3.59 -3.67 -2.64
N ALA A 57 -3.29 -2.95 -3.72
CA ALA A 57 -4.29 -2.26 -4.53
C ALA A 57 -5.25 -3.21 -5.25
N GLN A 58 -4.85 -4.46 -5.54
CA GLN A 58 -5.74 -5.47 -6.12
C GLN A 58 -6.97 -5.75 -5.24
N LEU A 59 -6.85 -5.58 -3.92
CA LEU A 59 -7.97 -5.75 -3.00
C LEU A 59 -9.12 -4.77 -3.29
N ALA A 60 -8.82 -3.59 -3.82
CA ALA A 60 -9.84 -2.61 -4.19
C ALA A 60 -10.85 -3.14 -5.23
N ASN A 61 -10.44 -4.11 -6.06
CA ASN A 61 -11.27 -4.69 -7.11
C ASN A 61 -12.11 -5.88 -6.64
N VAL A 62 -11.84 -6.45 -5.46
CA VAL A 62 -12.50 -7.66 -4.96
C VAL A 62 -13.29 -7.43 -3.67
N ILE A 63 -13.01 -6.33 -2.95
CA ILE A 63 -13.83 -5.91 -1.82
C ILE A 63 -15.21 -5.51 -2.36
N PRO A 64 -16.31 -6.17 -1.93
CA PRO A 64 -17.64 -5.81 -2.37
C PRO A 64 -18.01 -4.41 -1.87
N PRO A 65 -18.94 -3.70 -2.54
CA PRO A 65 -19.45 -2.44 -2.04
C PRO A 65 -19.92 -2.58 -0.59
N TYR A 66 -19.33 -1.79 0.30
CA TYR A 66 -19.58 -1.85 1.74
C TYR A 66 -19.43 -0.45 2.33
N ASP A 67 -20.39 -0.05 3.17
CA ASP A 67 -20.45 1.28 3.79
C ASP A 67 -19.90 1.29 5.23
N GLY A 68 -19.51 0.14 5.76
CA GLY A 68 -18.93 0.03 7.10
C GLY A 68 -17.40 0.14 7.11
N PRO A 69 -16.79 0.07 8.30
CA PRO A 69 -15.35 0.18 8.46
C PRO A 69 -14.61 -1.03 7.86
N LEU A 70 -13.43 -0.78 7.31
CA LEU A 70 -12.48 -1.82 6.93
C LEU A 70 -11.47 -2.01 8.05
N VAL A 71 -11.18 -3.26 8.40
CA VAL A 71 -10.23 -3.58 9.46
C VAL A 71 -9.09 -4.42 8.88
N ASP A 72 -7.87 -3.90 9.00
CA ASP A 72 -6.62 -4.56 8.65
C ASP A 72 -5.93 -5.05 9.93
N ILE A 73 -5.79 -6.38 10.07
CA ILE A 73 -5.27 -7.04 11.28
C ILE A 73 -3.87 -7.58 11.00
N GLY A 74 -2.90 -7.15 11.79
CA GLY A 74 -1.48 -7.44 11.55
C GLY A 74 -0.89 -6.49 10.51
N SER A 75 -1.33 -5.24 10.53
CA SER A 75 -1.03 -4.26 9.48
C SER A 75 0.46 -3.93 9.33
N GLY A 76 1.30 -4.18 10.35
CA GLY A 76 2.76 -4.03 10.29
C GLY A 76 3.24 -2.72 9.65
N ALA A 77 3.69 -2.81 8.40
CA ALA A 77 4.10 -1.67 7.56
C ALA A 77 2.95 -0.72 7.13
N GLY A 78 1.73 -0.98 7.59
CA GLY A 78 0.49 -0.35 7.16
C GLY A 78 -0.10 -0.98 5.89
N LEU A 79 0.26 -2.21 5.54
CA LEU A 79 -0.18 -2.89 4.33
C LEU A 79 -1.17 -4.01 4.68
N PRO A 80 -2.28 -4.17 3.93
CA PRO A 80 -2.70 -3.38 2.77
C PRO A 80 -3.48 -2.10 3.13
N GLY A 81 -3.85 -1.88 4.40
CA GLY A 81 -4.82 -0.86 4.82
C GLY A 81 -4.50 0.57 4.37
N MET A 82 -3.25 1.02 4.46
CA MET A 82 -2.86 2.36 4.03
C MET A 82 -3.04 2.56 2.52
N ILE A 83 -2.80 1.53 1.71
CA ILE A 83 -2.97 1.61 0.26
C ILE A 83 -4.45 1.77 -0.07
N LEU A 84 -5.32 0.98 0.56
CA LEU A 84 -6.77 1.11 0.42
C LEU A 84 -7.26 2.51 0.83
N ALA A 85 -6.77 3.03 1.96
CA ALA A 85 -7.11 4.39 2.38
C ALA A 85 -6.68 5.45 1.35
N VAL A 86 -5.49 5.31 0.76
CA VAL A 86 -5.01 6.21 -0.30
C VAL A 86 -5.83 6.09 -1.58
N LEU A 87 -6.34 4.90 -1.90
CA LEU A 87 -7.25 4.65 -3.03
C LEU A 87 -8.69 5.13 -2.80
N GLY A 88 -8.99 5.68 -1.62
CA GLY A 88 -10.28 6.32 -1.33
C GLY A 88 -11.24 5.51 -0.48
N PHE A 89 -10.82 4.35 0.04
CA PHE A 89 -11.59 3.67 1.07
C PHE A 89 -11.64 4.51 2.33
N ARG A 90 -12.82 4.59 2.94
CA ARG A 90 -13.08 5.35 4.16
C ARG A 90 -13.05 4.42 5.38
N ASP A 91 -12.84 5.01 6.55
CA ASP A 91 -12.90 4.31 7.84
C ASP A 91 -12.07 3.01 7.86
N VAL A 92 -10.80 3.12 7.43
CA VAL A 92 -9.83 2.02 7.44
C VAL A 92 -9.10 2.01 8.78
N HIS A 93 -9.30 0.95 9.56
CA HIS A 93 -8.72 0.72 10.87
C HIS A 93 -7.54 -0.25 10.75
N LEU A 94 -6.35 0.19 11.17
CA LEU A 94 -5.14 -0.62 11.15
C LEU A 94 -4.84 -1.09 12.57
N ILE A 95 -4.73 -2.40 12.75
CA ILE A 95 -4.47 -3.05 14.03
C ILE A 95 -3.13 -3.78 13.93
N GLU A 96 -2.21 -3.46 14.84
CA GLU A 96 -0.94 -4.15 14.99
C GLU A 96 -0.67 -4.39 16.49
N SER A 97 -0.01 -5.49 16.81
CA SER A 97 0.40 -5.77 18.17
C SER A 97 1.63 -4.94 18.52
N ASN A 98 1.60 -4.28 19.67
CA ASN A 98 2.77 -3.59 20.20
C ASN A 98 3.64 -4.62 20.94
N SER A 99 4.35 -5.47 20.17
CA SER A 99 5.24 -6.52 20.68
C SER A 99 6.70 -6.14 20.50
#